data_AF-A0A849EJB3-F1
#
_entry.id   AF-A0A849EJB3-F1
#
_cell.length_a   1.000
_cell.length_b   1.000
_cell.length_c   1.000
_cell.angle_alpha   90.00
_cell.angle_beta   90.00
_cell.angle_gamma   90.00
#
_symmetry.space_group_name_H-M   'P 1'
#
loop_
_entity.id
_entity.type
_entity.pdbx_description
1 polymer ?
#
loop_
_entity_poly.entity_id
_entity_poly.type
_entity_poly.pdbx_seq_one_letter_code
_entity_poly.pdbx_strand_id
1 'polypeptide(L)'
;MAAGRGSRYGKLKQFDGLGPNEEFLMEFSIYDALENGFDHIVVVTQKDNVAFLKEYLSSKIPGTVALDVVSQELSDLPEGTSFKGERAKPWGT
;
A
#
# COMPACT_ATOMS: atom_id res chain seq x y z
N MET A 1 1.88 -3.43 4.56
CA MET A 1 1.03 -4.03 3.50
C MET A 1 -0.29 -3.27 3.45
N ALA A 2 -0.71 -2.80 2.27
CA ALA A 2 -1.91 -1.96 2.10
C ALA A 2 -2.88 -2.46 1.00
N ALA A 3 -2.72 -3.69 0.50
CA ALA A 3 -3.54 -4.22 -0.61
C ALA A 3 -4.97 -4.67 -0.21
N GLY A 4 -5.32 -4.66 1.08
CA GLY A 4 -6.61 -5.16 1.55
C GLY A 4 -7.83 -4.34 1.09
N ARG A 5 -8.85 -5.01 0.54
CA ARG A 5 -10.18 -4.39 0.34
C ARG A 5 -10.91 -4.34 1.67
N GLY A 6 -11.21 -3.13 2.16
CA GLY A 6 -12.08 -2.90 3.32
C GLY A 6 -13.55 -3.21 3.04
N SER A 7 -13.89 -4.40 2.52
CA SER A 7 -15.26 -4.74 2.09
C SER A 7 -16.26 -4.84 3.24
N ARG A 8 -15.79 -4.87 4.49
CA ARG A 8 -16.66 -4.81 5.70
C ARG A 8 -17.17 -3.40 6.00
N TYR A 9 -16.63 -2.36 5.37
CA TYR A 9 -16.88 -0.96 5.75
C TYR A 9 -17.37 -0.04 4.61
N GLY A 10 -17.56 -0.55 3.39
CA GLY A 10 -18.14 0.24 2.28
C GLY A 10 -17.29 1.39 1.74
N LYS A 11 -16.22 1.79 2.43
CA LYS A 11 -15.20 2.79 2.02
C LYS A 11 -13.79 2.29 2.32
N LEU A 12 -12.79 2.87 1.61
CA LEU A 12 -11.37 2.55 1.75
C LEU A 12 -10.81 3.04 3.10
N LYS A 13 -11.00 2.26 4.16
CA LYS A 13 -10.50 2.51 5.53
C LYS A 13 -9.01 2.79 5.67
N GLN A 14 -8.19 2.41 4.69
CA GLN A 14 -6.74 2.62 4.75
C GLN A 14 -6.34 4.07 4.46
N PHE A 15 -7.30 4.89 3.99
CA PHE A 15 -7.13 6.30 3.69
C PHE A 15 -8.07 7.18 4.54
N ASP A 16 -8.70 6.62 5.59
CA ASP A 16 -9.40 7.46 6.54
C ASP A 16 -8.35 8.21 7.37
N GLY A 17 -8.43 9.54 7.34
CA GLY A 17 -7.60 10.40 8.16
C GLY A 17 -7.84 10.11 9.64
N LEU A 18 -6.78 9.76 10.35
CA LEU A 18 -6.81 9.36 11.75
C LEU A 18 -6.26 10.46 12.68
N GLY A 19 -5.22 11.15 12.23
CA GLY A 19 -4.58 12.20 13.01
C GLY A 19 -5.24 13.57 12.86
N PRO A 20 -4.74 14.58 13.59
CA PRO A 20 -5.29 15.93 13.60
C PRO A 20 -5.22 16.64 12.23
N ASN A 21 -4.39 16.16 11.30
CA ASN A 21 -4.29 16.66 9.92
C ASN A 21 -4.74 15.62 8.89
N GLU A 22 -5.63 14.70 9.29
CA GLU A 22 -6.13 13.61 8.45
C GLU A 22 -5.02 12.66 7.95
N GLU A 23 -3.96 12.47 8.75
CA GLU A 23 -2.89 11.53 8.46
C GLU A 23 -3.42 10.09 8.43
N PHE A 24 -2.97 9.30 7.46
CA PHE A 24 -3.28 7.88 7.40
C PHE A 24 -2.57 7.13 8.52
N LEU A 25 -3.21 6.07 9.03
CA LEU A 25 -2.62 5.22 10.07
C LEU A 25 -1.20 4.71 9.70
N MET A 26 -0.96 4.42 8.42
CA MET A 26 0.34 3.93 7.96
C MET A 26 1.47 4.96 8.09
N GLU A 27 1.16 6.26 8.13
CA GLU A 27 2.17 7.32 8.27
C GLU A 27 2.86 7.25 9.64
N PHE A 28 2.13 6.89 10.70
CA PHE A 28 2.71 6.71 12.02
C PHE A 28 3.73 5.58 12.04
N SER A 29 3.43 4.46 11.38
CA SER A 29 4.39 3.34 11.27
C SER A 29 5.60 3.69 10.40
N ILE A 30 5.41 4.50 9.35
CA ILE A 30 6.52 4.99 8.53
C ILE A 30 7.39 5.94 9.35
N TYR A 31 6.79 6.86 10.11
CA TYR A 31 7.52 7.79 10.98
C TYR A 31 8.40 7.03 11.97
N ASP A 32 7.85 6.05 12.69
CA ASP A 32 8.62 5.22 13.63
C ASP A 32 9.75 4.45 12.93
N ALA A 33 9.52 3.93 11.71
CA ALA A 33 10.55 3.25 10.94
C ALA A 33 11.70 4.20 10.56
N LEU A 34 11.39 5.43 10.14
CA LEU A 34 12.40 6.44 9.81
C LEU A 34 13.25 6.81 11.03
N GLU A 35 12.62 7.02 12.19
CA GLU A 35 13.32 7.32 13.45
C GLU A 35 14.24 6.16 13.90
N ASN A 36 13.93 4.92 13.48
CA ASN A 36 14.76 3.74 13.73
C ASN A 36 15.78 3.46 12.62
N GLY A 37 15.95 4.37 11.65
CA GLY A 37 16.99 4.30 10.62
C GLY A 37 16.65 3.42 9.42
N PHE A 38 15.38 3.07 9.20
CA PHE A 38 14.94 2.45 7.95
C PHE A 38 15.00 3.49 6.83
N ASP A 39 15.61 3.14 5.71
CA ASP A 39 15.86 4.03 4.58
C ASP A 39 15.15 3.61 3.29
N HIS A 40 14.38 2.52 3.33
CA HIS A 40 13.59 2.03 2.19
C HIS A 40 12.20 1.58 2.62
N ILE A 41 11.17 2.21 2.04
CA ILE A 41 9.77 1.89 2.27
C ILE A 41 9.18 1.25 1.00
N VAL A 42 8.66 0.03 1.14
CA VAL A 42 7.94 -0.67 0.06
C VAL A 42 6.47 -0.84 0.43
N VAL A 43 5.59 -0.23 -0.35
CA VAL A 43 4.14 -0.28 -0.15
C VAL A 43 3.51 -1.19 -1.20
N VAL A 44 3.05 -2.36 -0.75
CA VAL A 44 2.24 -3.28 -1.58
C VAL A 44 0.76 -2.90 -1.46
N THR A 45 0.12 -2.51 -2.56
CA THR A 45 -1.26 -2.02 -2.61
C THR A 45 -2.05 -2.57 -3.81
N GLN A 46 -3.31 -2.18 -3.98
CA GLN A 46 -4.05 -2.44 -5.22
C GLN A 46 -3.61 -1.51 -6.33
N LYS A 47 -3.65 -1.98 -7.58
CA LYS A 47 -3.24 -1.23 -8.78
C LYS A 47 -3.77 0.20 -8.83
N ASP A 48 -5.06 0.37 -8.53
CA ASP A 48 -5.73 1.68 -8.60
C ASP A 48 -5.19 2.70 -7.59
N ASN A 49 -4.56 2.24 -6.51
CA ASN A 49 -4.02 3.11 -5.45
C ASN A 49 -2.54 3.44 -5.63
N VAL A 50 -1.83 2.79 -6.57
CA VAL A 50 -0.36 2.92 -6.70
C VAL A 50 0.05 4.36 -6.96
N ALA A 51 -0.57 5.00 -7.96
CA ALA A 51 -0.24 6.37 -8.34
C ALA A 51 -0.50 7.35 -7.20
N PHE A 52 -1.70 7.27 -6.61
CA PHE A 52 -2.11 8.11 -5.47
C PHE A 52 -1.14 7.98 -4.28
N LEU A 53 -0.86 6.75 -3.84
CA LEU A 53 0.03 6.52 -2.70
C LEU A 53 1.47 6.96 -2.99
N LYS A 54 1.95 6.74 -4.21
CA LYS A 54 3.30 7.17 -4.60
C LYS A 54 3.41 8.69 -4.53
N GLU A 55 2.48 9.41 -5.12
CA GLU A 55 2.45 10.87 -5.09
C GLU A 55 2.32 11.40 -3.65
N TYR A 56 1.32 10.91 -2.91
CA TYR A 56 1.02 11.33 -1.54
C TYR A 56 2.22 11.13 -0.61
N LEU A 57 2.80 9.92 -0.57
CA LEU A 57 3.90 9.59 0.32
C LEU A 57 5.22 10.25 -0.11
N SER A 58 5.45 10.44 -1.41
CA SER A 58 6.66 11.13 -1.89
C SER A 58 6.78 12.57 -1.40
N SER A 59 5.65 13.22 -1.12
CA SER A 59 5.63 14.59 -0.57
C SER A 59 5.94 14.65 0.93
N LYS A 60 5.87 13.50 1.63
CA LYS A 60 5.97 13.40 3.09
C LYS A 60 7.23 12.69 3.58
N ILE A 61 7.75 11.77 2.76
CA ILE A 61 8.96 11.02 3.07
C ILE A 61 10.19 11.83 2.62
N PRO A 62 11.28 11.89 3.42
CA PRO A 62 12.51 12.56 3.02
C PRO A 62 13.05 12.01 1.69
N GLY A 63 13.53 12.87 0.80
CA GLY A 63 14.05 12.45 -0.51
C GLY A 63 15.30 11.55 -0.46
N THR A 64 15.91 11.38 0.71
CA THR A 64 17.01 10.43 0.95
C THR A 64 16.53 9.00 1.20
N VAL A 65 15.24 8.80 1.45
CA VAL A 65 14.61 7.50 1.70
C VAL A 65 14.02 6.98 0.40
N ALA A 66 14.32 5.74 0.04
CA ALA A 66 13.73 5.09 -1.11
C ALA A 66 12.25 4.76 -0.87
N LEU A 67 11.39 5.01 -1.86
CA LEU A 67 9.97 4.69 -1.83
C LEU A 67 9.57 3.92 -3.08
N ASP A 68 9.13 2.67 -2.88
CA ASP A 68 8.49 1.87 -3.91
C ASP A 68 7.03 1.61 -3.57
N VAL A 69 6.14 1.83 -4.53
CA VAL A 69 4.72 1.49 -4.40
C VAL A 69 4.40 0.50 -5.51
N VAL A 70 4.09 -0.74 -5.13
CA VAL A 70 3.88 -1.86 -6.04
C VAL A 70 2.47 -2.40 -5.94
N SER A 71 1.91 -2.88 -7.06
CA SER A 71 0.60 -3.48 -7.10
C SER A 71 0.67 -4.98 -6.82
N GLN A 72 -0.29 -5.48 -6.04
CA GLN A 72 -0.63 -6.90 -6.02
C GLN A 72 -1.70 -7.16 -7.08
N GLU A 73 -1.39 -7.97 -8.08
CA GLU A 73 -2.30 -8.31 -9.18
C GLU A 73 -2.61 -9.81 -9.20
N LEU A 74 -3.84 -10.18 -9.62
CA LEU A 74 -4.23 -11.59 -9.70
C LEU A 74 -3.48 -12.34 -10.80
N SER A 75 -3.05 -11.62 -11.82
CA SER A 75 -2.25 -12.11 -12.94
C SER A 75 -0.76 -12.24 -12.61
N ASP A 76 -0.31 -11.69 -11.49
CA ASP A 76 1.08 -11.81 -11.04
C ASP A 76 1.28 -13.17 -10.36
N LEU A 77 1.46 -14.18 -11.21
CA LEU A 77 1.60 -15.58 -10.85
C LEU A 77 2.98 -16.09 -11.28
N PRO A 78 3.56 -17.08 -10.57
CA PRO A 78 4.80 -17.70 -10.98
C PRO A 78 4.76 -18.24 -12.41
N GLU A 79 5.91 -18.22 -13.08
CA GLU A 79 6.04 -18.74 -14.44
C GLU A 79 5.51 -20.18 -14.55
N GLY A 80 4.80 -20.49 -15.63
CA GLY A 80 4.14 -21.78 -15.84
C GLY A 80 2.81 -21.96 -15.09
N THR A 81 2.42 -21.01 -14.25
CA THR A 81 1.14 -21.04 -13.54
C THR A 81 0.09 -20.19 -14.25
N SER A 82 -1.13 -20.69 -14.37
CA SER A 82 -2.26 -19.89 -14.86
C SER A 82 -3.52 -20.19 -14.03
N PHE A 83 -4.32 -19.15 -13.81
CA PHE A 83 -5.63 -19.28 -13.19
C PHE A 83 -6.70 -18.94 -14.22
N LYS A 84 -7.60 -19.90 -14.50
CA LYS A 84 -8.65 -19.77 -15.52
C LYS A 84 -10.04 -19.48 -14.95
N GLY A 85 -10.16 -19.36 -13.62
CA GLY A 85 -11.42 -19.06 -12.96
C GLY A 85 -11.66 -17.56 -12.82
N GLU A 86 -12.83 -17.20 -12.30
CA GLU A 86 -13.11 -15.84 -11.85
C GLU A 86 -12.77 -15.70 -10.36
N ARG A 87 -11.96 -14.70 -10.02
CA ARG A 87 -11.61 -14.39 -8.64
C ARG A 87 -11.68 -12.90 -8.42
N ALA A 88 -12.47 -12.48 -7.44
CA ALA A 88 -12.63 -11.07 -7.07
C ALA A 88 -11.74 -10.64 -5.89
N LYS A 89 -11.19 -11.59 -5.12
CA LYS A 89 -10.37 -11.36 -3.92
C LYS A 89 -8.88 -11.61 -4.22
N PRO A 90 -7.95 -10.84 -3.61
CA PRO A 90 -6.51 -11.12 -3.73
C PRO A 90 -6.12 -12.56 -3.34
N TRP A 91 -4.93 -12.99 -3.76
CA TRP A 91 -4.41 -14.32 -3.45
C TRP A 91 -4.17 -14.54 -1.95
N GLY A 92 -3.76 -13.50 -1.23
CA GLY A 92 -3.45 -13.53 0.19
C GLY A 92 -2.24 -12.67 0.50
N THR A 93 -1.83 -12.68 1.76
CA THR A 93 -0.51 -12.21 2.20
C THR A 93 0.43 -13.39 2.30
#